data_AF-A0A915UP96-F1
#
_entry.id   AF-A0A915UP96-F1
#
_cell.length_a   1.000
_cell.length_b   1.000
_cell.length_c   1.000
_cell.angle_alpha   90.00
_cell.angle_beta   90.00
_cell.angle_gamma   90.00
#
_symmetry.space_group_name_H-M   'P 1'
#
loop_
_entity.id
_entity.type
_entity.pdbx_description
1 polymer ?
#
loop_
_entity_poly.entity_id
_entity_poly.type
_entity_poly.pdbx_seq_one_letter_code
_entity_poly.pdbx_strand_id
1 'polypeptide(L)'
;MGFASRRIVKFWLFLSVAMLASAEEPPRNGGWWLTLSEGEQEMFATGFLDCACFYRVRSFCPRGIVAVDLAEQTTLYFCRARGEGSELVRDAFAKLATRATRFPLPGGEPAHGPHSGNDGEFWRADVHGLKEKAAFVAGYLDCYRNVVKGDLMFPLSPEQYARKIDEWYGFDETQDSIRPGTEEVPIADVLMKFGIPKGASKPKNGKQ
;
A
#
# COMPACT_ATOMS: atom_id res chain seq x y z
N MET A 1 5.27 -50.94 60.47
CA MET A 1 5.31 -49.46 60.45
C MET A 1 6.01 -49.02 59.17
N GLY A 2 5.31 -48.33 58.27
CA GLY A 2 5.89 -47.84 57.01
C GLY A 2 4.92 -46.89 56.31
N PHE A 3 5.06 -45.59 56.56
CA PHE A 3 4.25 -44.56 55.91
C PHE A 3 4.92 -44.12 54.61
N ALA A 4 4.26 -44.41 53.48
CA ALA A 4 4.67 -43.93 52.16
C ALA A 4 4.22 -42.48 51.96
N SER A 5 5.19 -41.57 51.81
CA SER A 5 4.99 -40.14 51.59
C SER A 5 4.70 -39.84 50.12
N ARG A 6 3.47 -39.42 49.79
CA ARG A 6 3.08 -38.94 48.46
C ARG A 6 3.46 -37.46 48.33
N ARG A 7 4.48 -37.15 47.51
CA ARG A 7 4.87 -35.78 47.16
C ARG A 7 3.91 -35.22 46.11
N ILE A 8 3.20 -34.15 46.45
CA ILE A 8 2.37 -33.36 45.52
C ILE A 8 3.29 -32.39 44.78
N VAL A 9 3.56 -32.66 43.50
CA VAL A 9 4.28 -31.74 42.61
C VAL A 9 3.28 -30.71 42.11
N LYS A 10 3.31 -29.50 42.66
CA LYS A 10 2.52 -28.36 42.18
C LYS A 10 3.18 -27.78 40.93
N PHE A 11 2.65 -28.12 39.75
CA PHE A 11 3.00 -27.48 38.48
C PHE A 11 2.41 -26.05 38.47
N TRP A 12 3.26 -25.05 38.64
CA TRP A 12 2.91 -23.65 38.38
C TRP A 12 2.91 -23.43 36.87
N LEU A 13 1.72 -23.45 36.26
CA LEU A 13 1.50 -22.94 34.91
C LEU A 13 1.62 -21.41 34.96
N PHE A 14 2.81 -20.90 34.64
CA PHE A 14 2.99 -19.49 34.27
C PHE A 14 2.28 -19.26 32.94
N LEU A 15 1.05 -18.75 33.03
CA LEU A 15 0.29 -18.25 31.89
C LEU A 15 0.95 -16.94 31.43
N SER A 16 1.97 -17.05 30.58
CA SER A 16 2.57 -15.90 29.90
C SER A 16 1.53 -15.30 28.95
N VAL A 17 0.80 -14.29 29.43
CA VAL A 17 -0.01 -13.42 28.60
C VAL A 17 0.95 -12.67 27.68
N ALA A 18 1.16 -13.19 26.47
CA ALA A 18 1.87 -12.49 25.43
C ALA A 18 1.05 -11.24 25.07
N MET A 19 1.43 -10.10 25.66
CA MET A 19 1.02 -8.79 25.20
C MET A 19 1.49 -8.66 23.75
N LEU A 20 0.59 -8.92 22.81
CA LEU A 20 0.76 -8.57 21.40
C LEU A 20 0.80 -7.05 21.34
N ALA A 21 1.97 -6.48 21.60
CA ALA A 21 2.24 -5.08 21.29
C ALA A 21 1.98 -4.92 19.80
N SER A 22 0.92 -4.17 19.48
CA SER A 22 0.66 -3.75 18.12
C SER A 22 1.81 -2.83 17.75
N ALA A 23 2.83 -3.37 17.07
CA ALA A 23 3.92 -2.57 16.54
C ALA A 23 3.28 -1.57 15.56
N GLU A 24 3.30 -0.30 15.94
CA GLU A 24 2.89 0.77 15.04
C GLU A 24 3.82 0.73 13.82
N GLU A 25 3.25 0.74 12.61
CA GLU A 25 4.07 0.79 11.39
C GLU A 25 5.01 1.99 11.51
N PRO A 26 6.32 1.81 11.26
CA PRO A 26 7.24 2.93 11.31
C PRO A 26 6.79 4.03 10.34
N PRO A 27 6.96 5.31 10.70
CA PRO A 27 6.51 6.41 9.85
C PRO A 27 7.20 6.36 8.49
N ARG A 28 6.41 6.47 7.42
CA ARG A 28 6.88 6.59 6.03
C ARG A 28 7.48 7.96 5.79
N ASN A 29 8.69 8.19 6.30
CA ASN A 29 9.43 9.44 6.21
C ASN A 29 10.55 9.37 5.16
N GLY A 30 11.30 10.47 4.98
CA GLY A 30 12.42 10.53 4.05
C GLY A 30 13.50 9.47 4.31
N GLY A 31 13.77 9.14 5.57
CA GLY A 31 14.70 8.06 5.94
C GLY A 31 14.23 6.71 5.40
N TRP A 32 12.96 6.38 5.58
CA TRP A 32 12.34 5.17 5.01
C TRP A 32 12.35 5.18 3.48
N TRP A 33 11.98 6.30 2.85
CA TRP A 33 11.93 6.46 1.40
C TRP A 33 13.26 6.11 0.72
N LEU A 34 14.37 6.62 1.29
CA LEU A 34 15.71 6.40 0.77
C LEU A 34 16.24 4.97 0.98
N THR A 35 15.50 4.09 1.67
CA THR A 35 15.84 2.66 1.77
C THR A 35 15.22 1.80 0.68
N LEU A 36 14.23 2.32 -0.04
CA LEU A 36 13.55 1.63 -1.13
C LEU A 36 14.43 1.60 -2.39
N SER A 37 14.27 0.57 -3.21
CA SER A 37 14.78 0.57 -4.58
C SER A 37 14.08 1.63 -5.44
N GLU A 38 14.66 1.97 -6.60
CA GLU A 38 14.02 2.87 -7.56
C GLU A 38 12.64 2.38 -8.00
N GLY A 39 12.50 1.09 -8.33
CA GLY A 39 11.21 0.49 -8.68
C GLY A 39 10.19 0.50 -7.54
N GLU A 40 10.63 0.29 -6.30
CA GLU A 40 9.75 0.41 -5.12
C GLU A 40 9.30 1.87 -4.90
N GLN A 41 10.19 2.85 -5.12
CA GLN A 41 9.86 4.28 -5.03
C GLN A 41 8.85 4.67 -6.11
N GLU A 42 9.10 4.29 -7.36
CA GLU A 42 8.22 4.55 -8.49
C GLU A 42 6.83 3.96 -8.23
N MET A 43 6.76 2.66 -7.91
CA MET A 43 5.48 2.00 -7.70
C MET A 43 4.73 2.55 -6.48
N PHE A 44 5.42 2.90 -5.39
CA PHE A 44 4.76 3.57 -4.27
C PHE A 44 4.15 4.91 -4.69
N ALA A 45 4.87 5.73 -5.45
CA ALA A 45 4.36 7.00 -5.95
C ALA A 45 3.15 6.78 -6.89
N THR A 46 3.23 5.81 -7.80
CA THR A 46 2.16 5.44 -8.74
C THR A 46 0.89 5.03 -7.99
N GLY A 47 0.98 4.10 -7.03
CA GLY A 47 -0.17 3.66 -6.26
C GLY A 47 -0.77 4.78 -5.39
N PHE A 48 0.07 5.65 -4.83
CA PHE A 48 -0.38 6.82 -4.08
C PHE A 48 -1.17 7.80 -4.97
N LEU A 49 -0.65 8.11 -6.16
CA LEU A 49 -1.29 9.01 -7.12
C LEU A 49 -2.57 8.41 -7.70
N ASP A 50 -2.61 7.10 -7.94
CA ASP A 50 -3.81 6.39 -8.36
C ASP A 50 -4.96 6.63 -7.37
N CYS A 51 -4.71 6.39 -6.08
CA CYS A 51 -5.67 6.70 -5.01
C CYS A 51 -6.05 8.19 -5.00
N ALA A 52 -5.07 9.09 -5.02
CA ALA A 52 -5.32 10.52 -4.86
C ALA A 52 -6.14 11.09 -6.04
N CYS A 53 -5.85 10.66 -7.27
CA CYS A 53 -6.56 11.10 -8.46
C CYS A 53 -7.95 10.45 -8.56
N PHE A 54 -8.10 9.16 -8.24
CA PHE A 54 -9.41 8.49 -8.19
C PHE A 54 -10.39 9.22 -7.26
N TYR A 55 -9.93 9.56 -6.04
CA TYR A 55 -10.70 10.33 -5.06
C TYR A 55 -10.66 11.86 -5.28
N ARG A 56 -10.11 12.32 -6.40
CA ARG A 56 -10.07 13.74 -6.83
C ARG A 56 -9.49 14.68 -5.76
N VAL A 57 -8.45 14.23 -5.07
CA VAL A 57 -7.75 15.02 -4.06
C VAL A 57 -6.98 16.15 -4.76
N ARG A 58 -7.54 17.37 -4.70
CA ARG A 58 -7.06 18.53 -5.45
C ARG A 58 -5.60 18.91 -5.21
N SER A 59 -5.06 18.63 -4.02
CA SER A 59 -3.64 18.92 -3.72
C SER A 59 -2.68 18.08 -4.55
N PHE A 60 -3.12 16.92 -5.03
CA PHE A 60 -2.32 16.01 -5.84
C PHE A 60 -2.74 16.01 -7.31
N CYS A 61 -4.02 16.24 -7.62
CA CYS A 61 -4.54 16.17 -8.99
C CYS A 61 -5.47 17.37 -9.32
N PRO A 62 -4.99 18.63 -9.31
CA PRO A 62 -5.85 19.81 -9.44
C PRO A 62 -6.46 20.01 -10.84
N ARG A 63 -5.87 19.40 -11.89
CA ARG A 63 -6.32 19.49 -13.29
C ARG A 63 -6.32 18.13 -14.03
N GLY A 64 -6.31 17.03 -13.30
CA GLY A 64 -6.05 15.69 -13.83
C GLY A 64 -4.74 15.11 -13.30
N ILE A 65 -4.32 14.00 -13.88
CA ILE A 65 -3.12 13.27 -13.47
C ILE A 65 -1.88 14.14 -13.65
N VAL A 66 -1.10 14.21 -12.59
CA VAL A 66 0.16 14.93 -12.58
C VAL A 66 1.19 14.02 -13.24
N ALA A 67 1.50 14.30 -14.51
CA ALA A 67 2.60 13.68 -15.26
C ALA A 67 3.93 14.26 -14.77
N VAL A 68 4.31 13.88 -13.55
CA VAL A 68 5.58 14.24 -12.94
C VAL A 68 6.18 12.97 -12.45
N ASP A 69 7.48 12.82 -12.67
CA ASP A 69 8.28 11.83 -11.97
C ASP A 69 8.35 12.19 -10.48
N LEU A 70 7.26 11.88 -9.77
CA LEU A 70 7.08 12.20 -8.37
C LEU A 70 8.08 11.42 -7.52
N ALA A 71 8.45 10.21 -7.95
CA ALA A 71 9.43 9.38 -7.27
C ALA A 71 10.82 10.03 -7.34
N GLU A 72 11.32 10.36 -8.54
CA GLU A 72 12.61 11.02 -8.71
C GLU A 72 12.66 12.36 -7.96
N GLN A 73 11.64 13.20 -8.11
CA GLN A 73 11.61 14.49 -7.42
C GLN A 73 11.59 14.36 -5.90
N THR A 74 10.93 13.33 -5.38
CA THR A 74 10.90 13.03 -3.93
C THR A 74 12.25 12.54 -3.44
N THR A 75 12.92 11.68 -4.22
CA THR A 75 14.29 11.24 -3.93
C THR A 75 15.26 12.42 -3.92
N LEU A 76 15.20 13.29 -4.93
CA LEU A 76 16.01 14.51 -4.98
C LEU A 76 15.71 15.46 -3.83
N TYR A 77 14.45 15.59 -3.42
CA TYR A 77 14.02 16.39 -2.28
C TYR A 77 14.71 15.90 -1.00
N PHE A 78 14.58 14.61 -0.66
CA PHE A 78 15.17 14.05 0.56
C PHE A 78 16.70 13.95 0.52
N CYS A 79 17.32 13.75 -0.66
CA CYS A 79 18.78 13.77 -0.81
C CYS A 79 19.38 15.16 -0.59
N ARG A 80 18.70 16.23 -1.05
CA ARG A 80 19.21 17.62 -0.98
C ARG A 80 18.89 18.29 0.36
N ALA A 81 17.75 17.95 0.96
CA ALA A 81 17.32 18.52 2.22
C ALA A 81 18.06 17.88 3.41
N ARG A 82 19.29 18.35 3.69
CA ARG A 82 19.99 18.02 4.95
C ARG A 82 19.15 18.50 6.14
N GLY A 83 18.31 17.62 6.70
CA GLY A 83 17.48 17.89 7.87
C GLY A 83 16.02 17.42 7.77
N GLU A 84 15.55 16.99 6.61
CA GLU A 84 14.12 16.64 6.39
C GLU A 84 13.86 15.13 6.37
N GLY A 85 14.81 14.30 6.79
CA GLY A 85 14.63 12.84 6.86
C GLY A 85 13.45 12.40 7.76
N SER A 86 12.97 13.27 8.66
CA SER A 86 11.79 13.04 9.49
C SER A 86 10.46 13.47 8.85
N GLU A 87 10.48 14.25 7.77
CA GLU A 87 9.26 14.63 7.06
C GLU A 87 8.61 13.41 6.41
N LEU A 88 7.28 13.34 6.47
CA LEU A 88 6.52 12.26 5.86
C LEU A 88 6.52 12.39 4.34
N VAL A 89 6.66 11.25 3.65
CA VAL A 89 6.67 11.18 2.18
C VAL A 89 5.42 11.81 1.58
N ARG A 90 4.24 11.58 2.17
CA ARG A 90 2.97 12.18 1.72
C ARG A 90 2.97 13.73 1.77
N ASP A 91 3.66 14.31 2.73
CA ASP A 91 3.73 15.77 2.89
C ASP A 91 4.68 16.34 1.83
N ALA A 92 5.80 15.66 1.57
CA ALA A 92 6.70 15.96 0.45
C ALA A 92 5.97 15.84 -0.90
N PHE A 93 5.19 14.77 -1.12
CA PHE A 93 4.38 14.60 -2.32
C PHE A 93 3.42 15.79 -2.54
N ALA A 94 2.74 16.25 -1.50
CA ALA A 94 1.83 17.39 -1.60
C ALA A 94 2.58 18.69 -1.98
N LYS A 95 3.76 18.92 -1.40
CA LYS A 95 4.63 20.07 -1.73
C LYS A 95 5.13 20.00 -3.18
N LEU A 96 5.45 18.82 -3.69
CA LEU A 96 5.98 18.63 -5.04
C LEU A 96 4.88 18.70 -6.10
N ALA A 97 3.72 18.08 -5.88
CA ALA A 97 2.58 18.13 -6.79
C ALA A 97 2.07 19.57 -7.00
N THR A 98 2.02 20.39 -5.95
CA THR A 98 1.63 21.81 -6.05
C THR A 98 2.64 22.66 -6.83
N ARG A 99 3.92 22.28 -6.90
CA ARG A 99 4.94 22.97 -7.72
C ARG A 99 4.80 22.62 -9.19
N ALA A 100 4.59 21.34 -9.49
CA ALA A 100 4.59 20.85 -10.86
C ALA A 100 3.34 21.21 -11.68
N THR A 101 2.20 21.41 -11.01
CA THR A 101 0.93 21.83 -11.63
C THR A 101 0.96 23.24 -12.24
N ARG A 102 2.10 23.94 -12.14
CA ARG A 102 2.34 25.23 -12.78
C ARG A 102 2.66 25.13 -14.28
N PHE A 103 3.02 23.95 -14.79
CA PHE A 103 3.39 23.77 -16.20
C PHE A 103 2.69 22.52 -16.78
N PRO A 104 1.55 22.66 -17.48
CA PRO A 104 0.99 21.54 -18.21
C PRO A 104 1.98 21.14 -19.33
N LEU A 105 2.36 19.87 -19.38
CA LEU A 105 3.13 19.33 -20.51
C LEU A 105 2.22 19.34 -21.76
N PRO A 106 2.60 20.02 -22.85
CA PRO A 106 1.85 19.96 -24.09
C PRO A 106 2.03 18.56 -24.73
N GLY A 107 0.92 17.91 -25.11
CA GLY A 107 0.95 16.71 -25.95
C GLY A 107 0.81 15.37 -25.25
N GLY A 108 0.47 15.32 -23.96
CA GLY A 108 0.09 14.06 -23.30
C GLY A 108 -1.30 13.60 -23.72
N GLU A 109 -1.47 12.32 -24.03
CA GLU A 109 -2.80 11.75 -24.21
C GLU A 109 -3.63 11.89 -22.93
N PRO A 110 -4.92 12.21 -23.02
CA PRO A 110 -5.78 12.24 -21.85
C PRO A 110 -5.83 10.82 -21.25
N ALA A 111 -5.46 10.71 -19.99
CA ALA A 111 -5.45 9.44 -19.31
C ALA A 111 -6.79 8.70 -19.42
N HIS A 112 -6.71 7.40 -19.65
CA HIS A 112 -7.87 6.55 -19.87
C HIS A 112 -8.48 6.17 -18.51
N GLY A 113 -9.56 6.87 -18.14
CA GLY A 113 -10.34 6.56 -16.96
C GLY A 113 -9.73 7.03 -15.63
N PRO A 114 -10.40 6.73 -14.50
CA PRO A 114 -10.05 7.29 -13.20
C PRO A 114 -8.79 6.67 -12.57
N HIS A 115 -8.26 5.58 -13.16
CA HIS A 115 -7.08 4.86 -12.70
C HIS A 115 -5.86 4.97 -13.62
N SER A 116 -5.86 5.87 -14.60
CA SER A 116 -4.67 6.18 -15.41
C SER A 116 -4.02 5.00 -16.15
N GLY A 117 -4.75 3.91 -16.41
CA GLY A 117 -4.19 2.68 -16.96
C GLY A 117 -3.55 1.73 -15.94
N ASN A 118 -3.70 1.96 -14.63
CA ASN A 118 -3.27 1.03 -13.58
C ASN A 118 -4.26 -0.16 -13.46
N ASP A 119 -4.29 -0.99 -14.49
CA ASP A 119 -5.14 -2.17 -14.62
C ASP A 119 -4.34 -3.48 -14.57
N GLY A 120 -4.98 -4.60 -14.93
CA GLY A 120 -4.36 -5.92 -14.91
C GLY A 120 -3.22 -6.06 -15.92
N GLU A 121 -3.28 -5.37 -17.05
CA GLU A 121 -2.20 -5.38 -18.05
C GLU A 121 -0.98 -4.62 -17.54
N PHE A 122 -1.18 -3.43 -16.95
CA PHE A 122 -0.10 -2.72 -16.24
C PHE A 122 0.49 -3.57 -15.10
N TRP A 123 -0.37 -4.20 -14.29
CA TRP A 123 0.07 -5.06 -13.18
C TRP A 123 0.91 -6.26 -13.65
N ARG A 124 0.64 -6.78 -14.84
CA ARG A 124 1.42 -7.85 -15.49
C ARG A 124 2.74 -7.33 -16.05
N ALA A 125 2.64 -6.31 -16.88
CA ALA A 125 3.70 -5.92 -17.80
C ALA A 125 4.74 -4.99 -17.16
N ASP A 126 4.29 -4.08 -16.30
CA ASP A 126 5.10 -2.96 -15.82
C ASP A 126 5.45 -3.07 -14.33
N VAL A 127 4.66 -3.81 -13.54
CA VAL A 127 4.93 -3.99 -12.10
C VAL A 127 5.72 -5.28 -11.85
N HIS A 128 7.04 -5.17 -11.91
CA HIS A 128 7.92 -6.34 -11.83
C HIS A 128 8.15 -6.82 -10.40
N GLY A 129 7.84 -8.08 -10.12
CA GLY A 129 8.19 -8.69 -8.84
C GLY A 129 7.31 -8.24 -7.68
N LEU A 130 7.40 -8.98 -6.58
CA LEU A 130 6.47 -8.80 -5.48
C LEU A 130 6.72 -7.52 -4.66
N LYS A 131 7.96 -7.02 -4.62
CA LYS A 131 8.30 -5.85 -3.81
C LYS A 131 7.71 -4.58 -4.40
N GLU A 132 7.84 -4.41 -5.70
CA GLU A 132 7.28 -3.32 -6.49
C GLU A 132 5.73 -3.36 -6.42
N LYS A 133 5.13 -4.54 -6.58
CA LYS A 133 3.68 -4.74 -6.38
C LYS A 133 3.24 -4.36 -4.96
N ALA A 134 3.99 -4.79 -3.95
CA ALA A 134 3.72 -4.44 -2.56
C ALA A 134 3.89 -2.93 -2.32
N ALA A 135 4.86 -2.27 -2.97
CA ALA A 135 5.08 -0.84 -2.88
C ALA A 135 3.91 -0.05 -3.49
N PHE A 136 3.39 -0.47 -4.66
CA PHE A 136 2.16 0.08 -5.24
C PHE A 136 1.01 0.05 -4.25
N VAL A 137 0.74 -1.14 -3.67
CA VAL A 137 -0.34 -1.31 -2.70
C VAL A 137 -0.09 -0.45 -1.45
N ALA A 138 1.16 -0.37 -0.98
CA ALA A 138 1.51 0.45 0.17
C ALA A 138 1.24 1.94 -0.09
N GLY A 139 1.58 2.44 -1.29
CA GLY A 139 1.31 3.80 -1.71
C GLY A 139 -0.18 4.12 -1.75
N TYR A 140 -0.96 3.23 -2.39
CA TYR A 140 -2.42 3.36 -2.45
C TYR A 140 -3.03 3.40 -1.04
N LEU A 141 -2.65 2.46 -0.18
CA LEU A 141 -3.19 2.37 1.18
C LEU A 141 -2.75 3.54 2.07
N ASP A 142 -1.55 4.09 1.87
CA ASP A 142 -1.10 5.28 2.58
C ASP A 142 -1.97 6.50 2.23
N CYS A 143 -2.21 6.73 0.94
CA CYS A 143 -3.13 7.76 0.47
C CYS A 143 -4.55 7.51 1.01
N TYR A 144 -5.07 6.30 0.87
CA TYR A 144 -6.45 5.98 1.25
C TYR A 144 -6.72 6.22 2.74
N ARG A 145 -5.76 5.83 3.60
CA ARG A 145 -5.88 5.97 5.06
C ARG A 145 -5.64 7.41 5.51
N ASN A 146 -4.60 8.06 5.01
CA ASN A 146 -4.10 9.32 5.59
C ASN A 146 -4.60 10.57 4.87
N VAL A 147 -4.88 10.46 3.57
CA VAL A 147 -5.30 11.59 2.72
C VAL A 147 -6.81 11.53 2.49
N VAL A 148 -7.30 10.43 1.90
CA VAL A 148 -8.73 10.25 1.61
C VAL A 148 -9.53 10.00 2.88
N LYS A 149 -8.92 9.35 3.88
CA LYS A 149 -9.55 8.91 5.13
C LYS A 149 -10.74 7.98 4.87
N GLY A 150 -10.57 7.04 3.94
CA GLY A 150 -11.63 6.14 3.51
C GLY A 150 -12.20 5.27 4.65
N ASP A 151 -13.34 4.65 4.38
CA ASP A 151 -14.19 3.94 5.35
C ASP A 151 -13.86 2.46 5.50
N LEU A 152 -13.01 1.91 4.63
CA LEU A 152 -12.50 0.55 4.71
C LEU A 152 -11.22 0.46 5.56
N MET A 153 -11.03 -0.71 6.17
CA MET A 153 -9.82 -1.12 6.85
C MET A 153 -9.15 -2.23 6.06
N PHE A 154 -7.83 -2.18 6.01
CA PHE A 154 -6.99 -3.13 5.30
C PHE A 154 -5.99 -3.73 6.29
N PRO A 155 -6.33 -4.80 7.03
CA PRO A 155 -5.51 -5.30 8.14
C PRO A 155 -4.30 -6.14 7.71
N LEU A 156 -4.23 -6.56 6.44
CA LEU A 156 -3.09 -7.33 5.94
C LEU A 156 -1.93 -6.39 5.56
N SER A 157 -0.73 -6.95 5.43
CA SER A 157 0.40 -6.20 4.89
C SER A 157 0.22 -5.91 3.40
N PRO A 158 0.89 -4.88 2.85
CA PRO A 158 0.86 -4.61 1.42
C PRO A 158 1.30 -5.82 0.56
N GLU A 159 2.30 -6.58 1.00
CA GLU A 159 2.74 -7.80 0.32
C GLU A 159 1.64 -8.87 0.26
N GLN A 160 0.90 -9.06 1.35
CA GLN A 160 -0.21 -10.02 1.37
C GLN A 160 -1.34 -9.61 0.42
N TYR A 161 -1.60 -8.31 0.29
CA TYR A 161 -2.55 -7.80 -0.69
C TYR A 161 -2.05 -7.92 -2.13
N ALA A 162 -0.77 -7.66 -2.38
CA ALA A 162 -0.17 -7.86 -3.70
C ALA A 162 -0.35 -9.31 -4.17
N ARG A 163 -0.09 -10.31 -3.29
CA ARG A 163 -0.35 -11.73 -3.60
C ARG A 163 -1.83 -12.02 -3.86
N LYS A 164 -2.74 -11.42 -3.11
CA LYS A 164 -4.19 -11.58 -3.33
C LYS A 164 -4.65 -10.98 -4.66
N ILE A 165 -4.04 -9.87 -5.07
CA ILE A 165 -4.27 -9.25 -6.37
C ILE A 165 -3.70 -10.16 -7.47
N ASP A 166 -2.52 -10.73 -7.27
CA ASP A 166 -1.93 -11.71 -8.19
C ASP A 166 -2.85 -12.92 -8.41
N GLU A 167 -3.33 -13.53 -7.32
CA GLU A 167 -4.30 -14.63 -7.35
C GLU A 167 -5.62 -14.24 -8.05
N TRP A 168 -6.05 -12.98 -7.89
CA TRP A 168 -7.29 -12.48 -8.48
C TRP A 168 -7.19 -12.37 -10.00
N TYR A 169 -6.11 -11.75 -10.50
CA TYR A 169 -5.76 -11.69 -11.92
C TYR A 169 -5.32 -13.05 -12.47
N GLY A 170 -5.04 -14.03 -11.61
CA GLY A 170 -4.63 -15.37 -12.03
C GLY A 170 -3.18 -15.45 -12.48
N PHE A 171 -2.30 -14.59 -11.96
CA PHE A 171 -0.87 -14.73 -12.17
C PHE A 171 -0.35 -15.99 -11.48
N ASP A 172 0.27 -16.83 -12.28
CA ASP A 172 1.17 -17.88 -11.83
C ASP A 172 2.59 -17.36 -12.08
N GLU A 173 3.49 -17.47 -11.10
CA GLU A 173 4.90 -17.04 -11.24
C GLU A 173 5.61 -17.73 -12.44
N THR A 174 5.02 -18.78 -13.00
CA THR A 174 5.53 -19.54 -14.14
C THR A 174 4.95 -19.12 -15.49
N GLN A 175 3.93 -18.27 -15.54
CA GLN A 175 3.25 -17.88 -16.78
C GLN A 175 3.14 -16.36 -16.87
N ASP A 176 3.63 -15.81 -17.98
CA ASP A 176 3.38 -14.42 -18.38
C ASP A 176 1.94 -14.26 -18.94
N SER A 177 0.96 -14.75 -18.19
CA SER A 177 -0.44 -14.75 -18.58
C SER A 177 -1.30 -14.18 -17.46
N ILE A 178 -2.38 -13.50 -17.87
CA ILE A 178 -3.43 -12.97 -17.00
C ILE A 178 -4.72 -13.73 -17.34
N ARG A 179 -5.59 -13.91 -16.34
CA ARG A 179 -6.90 -14.55 -16.51
C ARG A 179 -7.72 -13.76 -17.52
N PRO A 180 -8.26 -14.41 -18.57
CA PRO A 180 -9.09 -13.74 -19.55
C PRO A 180 -10.27 -12.99 -18.93
N GLY A 181 -10.47 -11.74 -19.36
CA GLY A 181 -11.51 -10.84 -18.88
C GLY A 181 -11.17 -10.08 -17.61
N THR A 182 -9.90 -10.08 -17.19
CA THR A 182 -9.42 -9.30 -16.03
C THR A 182 -8.42 -8.21 -16.40
N GLU A 183 -7.99 -8.14 -17.66
CA GLU A 183 -6.94 -7.27 -18.18
C GLU A 183 -7.24 -5.79 -17.92
N GLU A 184 -8.46 -5.35 -18.22
CA GLU A 184 -8.87 -3.94 -18.10
C GLU A 184 -9.43 -3.57 -16.71
N VAL A 185 -9.40 -4.51 -15.74
CA VAL A 185 -9.95 -4.24 -14.41
C VAL A 185 -8.92 -3.47 -13.59
N PRO A 186 -9.24 -2.28 -13.04
CA PRO A 186 -8.29 -1.48 -12.27
C PRO A 186 -7.80 -2.19 -11.00
N ILE A 187 -6.52 -2.07 -10.69
CA ILE A 187 -5.90 -2.68 -9.51
C ILE A 187 -6.58 -2.21 -8.23
N ALA A 188 -6.94 -0.92 -8.17
CA ALA A 188 -7.65 -0.33 -7.05
C ALA A 188 -9.01 -0.98 -6.81
N ASP A 189 -9.78 -1.23 -7.88
CA ASP A 189 -11.09 -1.89 -7.79
C ASP A 189 -10.96 -3.32 -7.27
N VAL A 190 -9.88 -4.02 -7.63
CA VAL A 190 -9.55 -5.33 -7.07
C VAL A 190 -9.18 -5.21 -5.59
N LEU A 191 -8.29 -4.28 -5.22
CA LEU A 191 -7.86 -4.04 -3.85
C LEU A 191 -9.05 -3.74 -2.93
N MET A 192 -9.98 -2.88 -3.37
CA MET A 192 -11.15 -2.47 -2.57
C MET A 192 -12.06 -3.66 -2.19
N LYS A 193 -12.08 -4.75 -2.97
CA LYS A 193 -12.84 -5.97 -2.64
C LYS A 193 -12.34 -6.65 -1.36
N PHE A 194 -11.11 -6.38 -0.94
CA PHE A 194 -10.51 -6.96 0.27
C PHE A 194 -10.59 -6.03 1.50
N GLY A 195 -11.15 -4.83 1.35
CA GLY A 195 -11.36 -3.91 2.46
C GLY A 195 -12.52 -4.34 3.36
N ILE A 196 -12.38 -4.11 4.66
CA ILE A 196 -13.40 -4.42 5.66
C ILE A 196 -13.99 -3.10 6.18
N PRO A 197 -15.32 -2.90 6.20
CA PRO A 197 -15.92 -1.68 6.74
C PRO A 197 -15.47 -1.39 8.18
N LYS A 198 -15.11 -0.14 8.46
CA LYS A 198 -14.81 0.32 9.84
C LYS A 198 -16.00 0.05 10.75
N GLY A 199 -15.76 -0.60 11.88
CA GLY A 199 -16.80 -0.92 12.86
C GLY A 199 -17.59 -2.20 12.56
N ALA A 200 -17.30 -2.94 11.48
CA ALA A 200 -17.82 -4.28 11.31
C ALA A 200 -17.31 -5.18 12.43
N SER A 201 -18.17 -5.51 13.39
CA SER A 201 -17.89 -6.51 14.43
C SER A 201 -17.58 -7.85 13.75
N LYS A 202 -16.48 -8.51 14.13
CA LYS A 202 -16.11 -9.85 13.62
C LYS A 202 -17.36 -10.74 13.60
N PRO A 203 -17.66 -11.44 12.48
CA PRO A 203 -18.74 -12.40 12.48
C PRO A 203 -18.48 -13.38 13.62
N LYS A 204 -19.44 -13.47 14.56
CA LYS A 204 -19.38 -14.49 15.62
C LYS A 204 -19.30 -15.82 14.88
N ASN A 205 -18.16 -16.52 15.00
CA ASN A 205 -17.96 -17.83 14.41
C ASN A 205 -19.18 -18.71 14.75
N GLY A 206 -20.10 -18.83 13.82
CA GLY A 206 -21.18 -19.78 13.88
C GLY A 206 -20.53 -21.13 13.72
N LYS A 207 -20.47 -21.89 14.82
CA LYS A 207 -20.19 -23.32 14.76
C LYS A 207 -21.23 -23.94 13.82
N GLN A 208 -20.79 -24.44 12.67
CA GLN A 208 -21.49 -25.52 11.99
C GLN A 208 -21.19 -26.83 12.71
#